data_AF-A0A381QKX0-F1
#
_entry.id   AF-A0A381QKX0-F1
#
_cell.length_a   1.000
_cell.length_b   1.000
_cell.length_c   1.000
_cell.angle_alpha   90.00
_cell.angle_beta   90.00
_cell.angle_gamma   90.00
#
_symmetry.space_group_name_H-M   'P 1'
#
loop_
_entity.id
_entity.type
_entity.pdbx_description
1 polymer ?
#
loop_
_entity_poly.entity_id
_entity_poly.type
_entity_poly.pdbx_seq_one_letter_code
_entity_poly.pdbx_strand_id
1 'polypeptide(L)'
;MQIFKQSYIYILIWCISCTSQKALFNNPGSPLLVRKINTLIVNSGLEANMSIKIVSLQSAQTLYALNSQKLLMPASNNKLYTCAAALENLGPDYRFKTSIHQQGSNLILRGGGDPDLTIDQLDSLARTVAKKINLVDTLFVDESLLDSLYYGQGWMWDEGAWWYAAPISALSLNDNCIDFYVDPGKLGQPAKVTIFPQTEYVQLVNQSTTVNDTIDFDKFKIDRNWSGRTNLFTISGEILDTAKTDTFYRNIHDAASFTGIIFSELLEEHGTTVKNILPGKGFINLDTLAVHISDSLLL
;
A
#
# COMPACT_ATOMS: atom_id res chain seq x y z
N MET A 1 47.89 -31.63 -35.26
CA MET A 1 47.90 -30.14 -35.37
C MET A 1 46.49 -29.59 -35.62
N GLN A 2 45.47 -30.08 -34.90
CA GLN A 2 44.06 -29.70 -35.12
C GLN A 2 43.29 -29.44 -33.81
N ILE A 3 43.80 -29.93 -32.68
CA ILE A 3 43.19 -29.77 -31.35
C ILE A 3 43.46 -28.36 -30.77
N PHE A 4 44.61 -27.75 -31.07
CA PHE A 4 44.94 -26.40 -30.60
C PHE A 4 44.07 -25.30 -31.22
N LYS A 5 43.53 -25.47 -32.44
CA LYS A 5 42.67 -24.45 -33.08
C LYS A 5 41.25 -24.38 -32.48
N GLN A 6 40.73 -25.48 -31.94
CA GLN A 6 39.41 -25.50 -31.31
C GLN A 6 39.42 -24.82 -29.93
N SER A 7 40.47 -24.99 -29.14
CA SER A 7 40.59 -24.36 -27.82
C SER A 7 40.59 -22.83 -27.85
N TYR A 8 41.19 -22.22 -28.89
CA TYR A 8 41.16 -20.77 -29.07
C TYR A 8 39.76 -20.23 -29.42
N ILE A 9 38.95 -21.01 -30.15
CA ILE A 9 37.58 -20.61 -30.53
C ILE A 9 36.66 -20.61 -29.30
N TYR A 10 36.79 -21.59 -28.40
CA TYR A 10 36.00 -21.63 -27.17
C TYR A 10 36.40 -20.53 -26.17
N ILE A 11 37.69 -20.18 -26.06
CA ILE A 11 38.15 -19.07 -25.22
C ILE A 11 37.65 -17.72 -25.79
N LEU A 12 37.67 -17.54 -27.12
CA LEU A 12 37.15 -16.32 -27.75
C LEU A 12 35.63 -16.15 -27.53
N ILE A 13 34.85 -17.23 -27.62
CA ILE A 13 33.40 -17.23 -27.35
C ILE A 13 33.11 -16.95 -25.86
N TRP A 14 33.95 -17.44 -24.95
CA TRP A 14 33.79 -17.20 -23.51
C TRP A 14 34.14 -15.75 -23.13
N CYS A 15 35.15 -15.14 -23.77
CA CYS A 15 35.49 -13.73 -23.55
C CYS A 15 34.46 -12.73 -24.11
N ILE A 16 33.70 -13.09 -25.16
CA ILE A 16 32.64 -12.23 -25.72
C ILE A 16 31.33 -12.35 -24.93
N SER A 17 31.15 -13.43 -24.16
CA SER A 17 29.93 -13.68 -23.37
C SER A 17 29.89 -12.91 -22.03
N CYS A 18 31.01 -12.30 -21.62
CA CYS A 18 31.10 -11.53 -20.37
C CYS A 18 31.39 -10.04 -20.56
N THR A 19 31.42 -9.54 -21.79
CA THR A 19 31.35 -8.09 -21.99
C THR A 19 29.90 -7.66 -21.85
N SER A 20 29.59 -6.83 -20.84
CA SER A 20 28.36 -6.05 -20.84
C SER A 20 28.27 -5.38 -22.21
N GLN A 21 27.15 -5.55 -22.90
CA GLN A 21 26.97 -4.89 -24.17
C GLN A 21 26.83 -3.39 -23.87
N LYS A 22 27.96 -2.67 -23.81
CA LYS A 22 28.06 -1.21 -23.89
C LYS A 22 27.70 -0.80 -25.31
N ALA A 23 26.50 -1.13 -25.71
CA ALA A 23 26.02 -0.73 -26.99
C ALA A 23 24.88 0.23 -26.74
N LEU A 24 25.26 1.50 -26.83
CA LEU A 24 24.38 2.59 -27.20
C LEU A 24 23.82 2.28 -28.60
N PHE A 25 22.99 1.24 -28.75
CA PHE A 25 22.55 0.79 -30.08
C PHE A 25 21.54 1.75 -30.69
N ASN A 26 20.98 2.68 -29.91
CA ASN A 26 20.07 3.70 -30.40
C ASN A 26 20.19 4.96 -29.53
N ASN A 27 20.93 5.97 -30.01
CA ASN A 27 21.08 7.28 -29.37
C ASN A 27 20.65 8.50 -30.23
N PRO A 28 19.45 8.49 -30.85
CA PRO A 28 19.00 9.57 -31.72
C PRO A 28 18.50 10.77 -30.91
N GLY A 29 18.68 11.96 -31.45
CA GLY A 29 18.20 13.19 -30.82
C GLY A 29 18.92 14.43 -31.32
N SER A 30 18.64 15.55 -30.68
CA SER A 30 19.38 16.80 -30.91
C SER A 30 20.86 16.61 -30.51
N PRO A 31 21.84 16.90 -31.37
CA PRO A 31 23.27 16.68 -31.08
C PRO A 31 23.72 17.32 -29.76
N LEU A 32 23.20 18.52 -29.46
CA LEU A 32 23.52 19.23 -28.22
C LEU A 32 23.00 18.48 -26.99
N LEU A 33 21.75 17.98 -27.05
CA LEU A 33 21.13 17.27 -25.94
C LEU A 33 21.75 15.89 -25.73
N VAL A 34 22.03 15.18 -26.83
CA VAL A 34 22.74 13.90 -26.83
C VAL A 34 24.09 14.03 -26.14
N ARG A 35 24.91 15.01 -26.53
CA ARG A 35 26.22 15.23 -25.91
C ARG A 35 26.11 15.51 -24.41
N LYS A 36 25.19 16.39 -24.00
CA LYS A 36 25.01 16.77 -22.60
C LYS A 36 24.60 15.57 -21.74
N ILE A 37 23.56 14.84 -22.14
CA ILE A 37 23.04 13.71 -21.35
C ILE A 37 24.07 12.58 -21.31
N ASN A 38 24.70 12.24 -22.43
CA ASN A 38 25.74 11.20 -22.44
C ASN A 38 26.93 11.55 -21.53
N THR A 39 27.32 12.83 -21.50
CA THR A 39 28.40 13.29 -20.62
C THR A 39 28.01 13.11 -19.15
N LEU A 40 26.77 13.42 -18.77
CA LEU A 40 26.26 13.19 -17.42
C LEU A 40 26.26 11.70 -17.06
N ILE A 41 25.80 10.84 -17.98
CA ILE A 41 25.77 9.39 -17.76
C ILE A 41 27.20 8.86 -17.55
N VAL A 42 28.15 9.23 -18.40
CA VAL A 42 29.55 8.78 -18.26
C VAL A 42 30.16 9.31 -16.96
N ASN A 43 29.98 10.60 -16.65
CA ASN A 43 30.54 11.20 -15.44
C ASN A 43 29.91 10.66 -14.15
N SER A 44 28.69 10.12 -14.20
CA SER A 44 28.06 9.50 -13.05
C SER A 44 28.77 8.24 -12.56
N GLY A 45 29.53 7.57 -13.44
CA GLY A 45 30.16 6.28 -13.13
C GLY A 45 29.17 5.14 -12.87
N LEU A 46 27.86 5.32 -13.15
CA LEU A 46 26.84 4.33 -12.87
C LEU A 46 26.96 3.11 -13.79
N GLU A 47 27.04 1.93 -13.20
CA GLU A 47 26.95 0.65 -13.89
C GLU A 47 25.51 0.13 -13.83
N ALA A 48 24.63 0.69 -14.68
CA ALA A 48 23.21 0.36 -14.69
C ALA A 48 22.66 0.14 -16.10
N ASN A 49 21.63 -0.70 -16.21
CA ASN A 49 20.80 -0.79 -17.41
C ASN A 49 19.88 0.43 -17.48
N MET A 50 20.15 1.32 -18.44
CA MET A 50 19.42 2.58 -18.56
C MET A 50 18.68 2.67 -19.90
N SER A 51 17.44 3.15 -19.83
CA SER A 51 16.63 3.56 -20.99
C SER A 51 16.08 4.96 -20.75
N ILE A 52 16.19 5.84 -21.74
CA ILE A 52 15.68 7.22 -21.68
C ILE A 52 14.96 7.52 -23.00
N LYS A 53 13.83 8.22 -22.92
CA LYS A 53 13.14 8.77 -24.08
C LYS A 53 12.62 10.16 -23.74
N ILE A 54 13.03 11.15 -24.53
CA ILE A 54 12.60 12.54 -24.41
C ILE A 54 11.97 12.95 -25.72
N VAL A 55 10.73 13.42 -25.65
CA VAL A 55 9.91 13.76 -26.82
C VAL A 55 9.35 15.16 -26.61
N SER A 56 9.32 15.97 -27.67
CA SER A 56 8.58 17.23 -27.67
C SER A 56 7.09 16.95 -27.71
N LEU A 57 6.32 17.49 -26.76
CA LEU A 57 4.86 17.38 -26.78
C LEU A 57 4.22 18.19 -27.91
N GLN A 58 4.90 19.24 -28.41
CA GLN A 58 4.39 20.10 -29.49
C GLN A 58 4.60 19.48 -30.87
N SER A 59 5.78 18.90 -31.12
CA SER A 59 6.17 18.41 -32.46
C SER A 59 6.22 16.88 -32.57
N ALA A 60 5.98 16.14 -31.48
CA ALA A 60 6.21 14.70 -31.36
C ALA A 60 7.64 14.24 -31.71
N GLN A 61 8.57 15.18 -31.88
CA GLN A 61 9.94 14.86 -32.26
C GLN A 61 10.70 14.26 -31.09
N THR A 62 11.45 13.19 -31.35
CA THR A 62 12.42 12.66 -30.38
C THR A 62 13.57 13.64 -30.21
N LEU A 63 13.69 14.22 -29.02
CA LEU A 63 14.78 15.13 -28.66
C LEU A 63 16.01 14.37 -28.16
N TYR A 64 15.79 13.22 -27.53
CA TYR A 64 16.82 12.28 -27.09
C TYR A 64 16.21 10.89 -26.89
N ALA A 65 16.93 9.84 -27.23
CA ALA A 65 16.57 8.49 -26.83
C ALA A 65 17.83 7.71 -26.53
N LEU A 66 17.78 6.82 -25.55
CA LEU A 66 18.82 5.87 -25.20
C LEU A 66 18.12 4.55 -24.89
N ASN A 67 18.39 3.49 -25.66
CA ASN A 67 17.78 2.16 -25.44
C ASN A 67 16.25 2.20 -25.24
N SER A 68 15.54 3.16 -25.84
CA SER A 68 14.17 3.51 -25.45
C SER A 68 13.13 2.42 -25.69
N GLN A 69 13.48 1.35 -26.41
CA GLN A 69 12.62 0.18 -26.67
C GLN A 69 12.94 -1.02 -25.76
N LYS A 70 13.94 -0.90 -24.87
CA LYS A 70 14.31 -1.96 -23.94
C LYS A 70 13.31 -1.98 -22.78
N LEU A 71 12.73 -3.16 -22.53
CA LEU A 71 11.88 -3.41 -21.38
C LEU A 71 12.71 -3.35 -20.09
N LEU A 72 12.23 -2.58 -19.13
CA LEU A 72 12.82 -2.42 -17.79
C LEU A 72 11.70 -2.51 -16.75
N MET A 73 12.06 -2.81 -15.50
CA MET A 73 11.12 -2.77 -14.39
C MET A 73 10.72 -1.31 -14.12
N PRO A 74 9.43 -0.94 -14.24
CA PRO A 74 9.01 0.45 -14.15
C PRO A 74 8.93 0.96 -12.70
N ALA A 75 8.95 0.06 -11.70
CA ALA A 75 8.60 0.38 -10.32
C ALA A 75 7.28 1.18 -10.27
N SER A 76 7.19 2.21 -9.43
CA SER A 76 6.00 3.06 -9.34
C SER A 76 5.66 3.83 -10.62
N ASN A 77 6.50 3.87 -11.66
CA ASN A 77 6.08 4.42 -12.97
C ASN A 77 4.95 3.59 -13.61
N ASN A 78 4.73 2.35 -13.17
CA ASN A 78 3.58 1.56 -13.59
C ASN A 78 2.24 2.28 -13.30
N LYS A 79 2.20 3.10 -12.24
CA LYS A 79 1.00 3.87 -11.85
C LYS A 79 0.52 4.81 -12.96
N LEU A 80 1.40 5.29 -13.85
CA LEU A 80 0.97 6.13 -14.98
C LEU A 80 0.00 5.40 -15.90
N TYR A 81 0.26 4.10 -16.17
CA TYR A 81 -0.63 3.28 -17.00
C TYR A 81 -1.93 2.95 -16.27
N THR A 82 -1.85 2.64 -14.97
CA THR A 82 -3.03 2.37 -14.14
C THR A 82 -3.93 3.60 -14.04
N CYS A 83 -3.39 4.79 -13.81
CA CYS A 83 -4.15 6.04 -13.76
C CYS A 83 -4.81 6.35 -15.11
N ALA A 84 -4.08 6.21 -16.22
CA ALA A 84 -4.64 6.43 -17.55
C ALA A 84 -5.80 5.46 -17.85
N ALA A 85 -5.63 4.17 -17.51
CA ALA A 85 -6.68 3.17 -17.68
C ALA A 85 -7.88 3.44 -16.76
N ALA A 86 -7.67 3.84 -15.51
CA ALA A 86 -8.75 4.17 -14.58
C ALA A 86 -9.57 5.37 -15.08
N LEU A 87 -8.90 6.44 -15.51
CA LEU A 87 -9.58 7.63 -16.04
C LEU A 87 -10.36 7.34 -17.33
N GLU A 88 -9.82 6.51 -18.22
CA GLU A 88 -10.51 6.12 -19.46
C GLU A 88 -11.74 5.23 -19.18
N ASN A 89 -11.64 4.27 -18.26
CA ASN A 89 -12.70 3.28 -18.03
C ASN A 89 -13.78 3.75 -17.05
N LEU A 90 -13.40 4.50 -16.01
CA LEU A 90 -14.31 4.96 -14.96
C LEU A 90 -14.77 6.40 -15.18
N GLY A 91 -13.95 7.22 -15.83
CA GLY A 91 -14.15 8.65 -15.96
C GLY A 91 -13.61 9.44 -14.74
N PRO A 92 -13.27 10.72 -14.92
CA PRO A 92 -12.72 11.56 -13.84
C PRO A 92 -13.71 11.75 -12.67
N ASP A 93 -15.01 11.77 -12.97
CA ASP A 93 -16.07 12.01 -11.99
C ASP A 93 -16.52 10.76 -11.24
N TYR A 94 -15.92 9.59 -11.50
CA TYR A 94 -16.30 8.36 -10.82
C TYR A 94 -16.16 8.49 -9.30
N ARG A 95 -17.15 7.97 -8.58
CA ARG A 95 -17.21 7.93 -7.11
C ARG A 95 -17.46 6.51 -6.63
N PHE A 96 -16.71 6.09 -5.62
CA PHE A 96 -16.96 4.85 -4.89
C PHE A 96 -18.11 5.04 -3.90
N LYS A 97 -18.72 3.93 -3.46
CA LYS A 97 -19.86 3.94 -2.54
C LYS A 97 -19.72 2.89 -1.46
N THR A 98 -19.74 3.29 -0.21
CA THR A 98 -19.84 2.36 0.93
C THR A 98 -21.24 2.48 1.51
N SER A 99 -21.97 1.36 1.59
CA SER A 99 -23.40 1.39 1.93
C SER A 99 -23.74 0.50 3.12
N ILE A 100 -24.69 0.97 3.93
CA ILE A 100 -25.30 0.19 5.00
C ILE A 100 -26.71 -0.19 4.59
N HIS A 101 -26.99 -1.48 4.63
CA HIS A 101 -28.31 -2.02 4.36
C HIS A 101 -28.90 -2.74 5.57
N GLN A 102 -30.22 -2.83 5.61
CA GLN A 102 -30.96 -3.62 6.59
C GLN A 102 -31.62 -4.82 5.93
N GLN A 103 -31.58 -5.96 6.63
CA GLN A 103 -32.37 -7.13 6.31
C GLN A 103 -32.89 -7.78 7.60
N GLY A 104 -34.15 -7.52 7.95
CA GLY A 104 -34.72 -7.95 9.22
C GLY A 104 -33.98 -7.31 10.41
N SER A 105 -33.48 -8.15 11.32
CA SER A 105 -32.67 -7.74 12.48
C SER A 105 -31.17 -7.58 12.18
N ASN A 106 -30.76 -7.75 10.92
CA ASN A 106 -29.37 -7.74 10.51
C ASN A 106 -29.02 -6.47 9.73
N LEU A 107 -27.74 -6.10 9.80
CA LEU A 107 -27.14 -5.09 8.96
C LEU A 107 -26.16 -5.71 7.97
N ILE A 108 -25.98 -5.05 6.83
CA ILE A 108 -24.96 -5.36 5.86
C ILE A 108 -24.14 -4.10 5.63
N LEU A 109 -22.86 -4.12 5.99
CA LEU A 109 -21.86 -3.15 5.57
C LEU A 109 -21.27 -3.64 4.25
N ARG A 110 -21.57 -2.95 3.15
CA ARG A 110 -21.12 -3.32 1.81
C ARG A 110 -20.06 -2.34 1.30
N GLY A 111 -18.91 -2.88 0.93
CA GLY A 111 -17.81 -2.12 0.34
C GLY A 111 -17.99 -1.88 -1.15
N GLY A 112 -17.73 -0.65 -1.58
CA GLY A 112 -17.74 -0.25 -2.99
C GLY A 112 -16.37 -0.13 -3.63
N GLY A 113 -15.30 -0.57 -2.94
CA GLY A 113 -13.93 -0.41 -3.43
C GLY A 113 -13.37 0.99 -3.22
N ASP A 114 -13.93 1.75 -2.28
CA ASP A 114 -13.42 3.06 -1.87
C ASP A 114 -12.04 2.90 -1.23
N PRO A 115 -10.96 3.43 -1.83
CA PRO A 115 -9.61 3.29 -1.30
C PRO A 115 -9.30 4.28 -0.16
N ASP A 116 -10.16 5.28 0.08
CA ASP A 116 -9.89 6.42 0.99
C ASP A 116 -10.99 6.59 2.05
N LEU A 117 -11.66 5.48 2.41
CA LEU A 117 -12.68 5.50 3.46
C LEU A 117 -12.02 5.81 4.80
N THR A 118 -12.43 6.92 5.42
CA THR A 118 -11.89 7.37 6.72
C THR A 118 -12.75 6.91 7.89
N ILE A 119 -12.17 6.95 9.10
CA ILE A 119 -12.88 6.65 10.35
C ILE A 119 -14.07 7.61 10.54
N ASP A 120 -13.91 8.91 10.25
CA ASP A 120 -14.97 9.91 10.39
C ASP A 120 -16.16 9.67 9.44
N GLN A 121 -15.88 9.21 8.22
CA GLN A 121 -16.92 8.85 7.24
C GLN A 121 -17.68 7.60 7.70
N LEU A 122 -16.96 6.59 8.21
CA LEU A 122 -17.57 5.38 8.77
C LEU A 122 -18.41 5.68 10.02
N ASP A 123 -17.93 6.57 10.88
CA ASP A 123 -18.62 7.09 12.06
C ASP A 123 -19.89 7.88 11.69
N SER A 124 -19.86 8.65 10.61
CA SER A 124 -21.05 9.31 10.05
C SER A 124 -22.13 8.30 9.62
N LEU A 125 -21.74 7.17 9.02
CA LEU A 125 -22.65 6.06 8.72
C LEU A 125 -23.23 5.46 10.01
N ALA A 126 -22.37 5.20 11.01
CA ALA A 126 -22.77 4.61 12.28
C ALA A 126 -23.81 5.49 13.00
N ARG A 127 -23.56 6.79 13.13
CA ARG A 127 -24.52 7.78 13.67
C ARG A 127 -25.86 7.78 12.94
N THR A 128 -25.85 7.61 11.63
CA THR A 128 -27.08 7.61 10.82
C THR A 128 -27.91 6.35 11.07
N VAL A 129 -27.24 5.20 11.20
CA VAL A 129 -27.86 3.91 11.51
C VAL A 129 -28.39 3.89 12.93
N ALA A 130 -27.61 4.38 13.90
CA ALA A 130 -27.95 4.35 15.32
C ALA A 130 -29.21 5.16 15.68
N LYS A 131 -29.56 6.17 14.88
CA LYS A 131 -30.83 6.91 15.00
C LYS A 131 -32.06 6.04 14.73
N LYS A 132 -31.90 4.91 14.03
CA LYS A 132 -33.00 4.06 13.55
C LYS A 132 -33.02 2.68 14.21
N ILE A 133 -31.86 2.18 14.65
CA ILE A 133 -31.68 0.79 15.08
C ILE A 133 -30.85 0.78 16.36
N ASN A 134 -31.39 0.19 17.43
CA ASN A 134 -30.69 0.09 18.72
C ASN A 134 -30.04 -1.29 18.94
N LEU A 135 -30.49 -2.30 18.21
CA LEU A 135 -30.01 -3.68 18.35
C LEU A 135 -29.89 -4.32 16.98
N VAL A 136 -28.71 -4.85 16.70
CA VAL A 136 -28.36 -5.60 15.49
C VAL A 136 -28.00 -7.02 15.91
N ASP A 137 -28.70 -8.00 15.35
CA ASP A 137 -28.40 -9.39 15.64
C ASP A 137 -27.09 -9.84 14.97
N THR A 138 -26.95 -9.54 13.67
CA THR A 138 -25.71 -9.78 12.94
C THR A 138 -25.38 -8.59 12.03
N LEU A 139 -24.14 -8.11 12.12
CA LEU A 139 -23.51 -7.25 11.11
C LEU A 139 -22.77 -8.12 10.11
N PHE A 140 -23.26 -8.15 8.87
CA PHE A 140 -22.58 -8.81 7.77
C PHE A 140 -21.62 -7.84 7.07
N VAL A 141 -20.38 -8.28 6.89
CA VAL A 141 -19.35 -7.56 6.14
C VAL A 141 -19.30 -8.10 4.73
N ASP A 142 -19.76 -7.30 3.76
CA ASP A 142 -19.86 -7.69 2.35
C ASP A 142 -18.77 -7.00 1.52
N GLU A 143 -17.69 -7.74 1.28
CA GLU A 143 -16.58 -7.34 0.41
C GLU A 143 -16.66 -7.94 -1.01
N SER A 144 -17.81 -8.50 -1.41
CA SER A 144 -17.94 -9.31 -2.63
C SER A 144 -17.80 -8.56 -3.96
N LEU A 145 -17.57 -7.25 -3.94
CA LEU A 145 -17.23 -6.48 -5.13
C LEU A 145 -15.89 -6.95 -5.74
N LEU A 146 -14.92 -7.28 -4.89
CA LEU A 146 -13.62 -7.79 -5.31
C LEU A 146 -13.53 -9.30 -5.04
N ASP A 147 -12.50 -9.93 -5.63
CA ASP A 147 -12.19 -11.32 -5.30
C ASP A 147 -11.50 -11.43 -3.92
N SER A 148 -11.11 -12.65 -3.56
CA SER A 148 -10.40 -12.93 -2.29
C SER A 148 -8.88 -12.92 -2.45
N LEU A 149 -8.35 -12.29 -3.51
CA LEU A 149 -6.92 -12.12 -3.73
C LEU A 149 -6.47 -10.78 -3.15
N TYR A 150 -6.09 -10.83 -1.87
CA TYR A 150 -5.69 -9.65 -1.11
C TYR A 150 -4.31 -9.07 -1.50
N TYR A 151 -3.54 -9.72 -2.38
CA TYR A 151 -2.19 -9.31 -2.75
C TYR A 151 -1.97 -9.37 -4.26
N GLY A 152 -1.19 -8.42 -4.77
CA GLY A 152 -0.90 -8.30 -6.20
C GLY A 152 0.00 -9.42 -6.73
N GLN A 153 -0.20 -9.78 -8.01
CA GLN A 153 0.69 -10.71 -8.70
C GLN A 153 2.14 -10.16 -8.71
N GLY A 154 3.09 -11.00 -8.31
CA GLY A 154 4.52 -10.65 -8.29
C GLY A 154 4.98 -9.90 -7.04
N TRP A 155 4.11 -9.66 -6.06
CA TRP A 155 4.52 -9.19 -4.74
C TRP A 155 5.37 -10.24 -4.04
N MET A 156 6.37 -9.79 -3.29
CA MET A 156 7.23 -10.68 -2.53
C MET A 156 6.50 -11.17 -1.26
N TRP A 157 6.83 -12.37 -0.80
CA TRP A 157 6.17 -12.98 0.35
C TRP A 157 6.61 -12.35 1.69
N ASP A 158 7.74 -11.64 1.67
CA ASP A 158 8.43 -11.02 2.81
C ASP A 158 8.26 -9.49 2.87
N GLU A 159 7.29 -8.92 2.13
CA GLU A 159 6.92 -7.50 2.23
C GLU A 159 6.44 -7.11 3.65
N GLY A 160 6.00 -8.08 4.45
CA GLY A 160 5.77 -7.89 5.89
C GLY A 160 4.66 -6.89 6.22
N ALA A 161 4.90 -6.08 7.24
CA ALA A 161 3.89 -5.23 7.85
C ALA A 161 3.81 -3.81 7.27
N TRP A 162 4.55 -3.51 6.20
CA TRP A 162 4.63 -2.15 5.66
C TRP A 162 3.31 -1.72 5.02
N TRP A 163 2.98 -0.43 5.18
CA TRP A 163 1.76 0.20 4.67
C TRP A 163 1.60 0.05 3.15
N TYR A 164 2.70 0.11 2.38
CA TYR A 164 2.65 -0.01 0.92
C TYR A 164 2.31 -1.42 0.44
N ALA A 165 2.30 -2.40 1.35
CA ALA A 165 1.94 -3.80 1.11
C ALA A 165 0.65 -4.19 1.83
N ALA A 166 -0.21 -3.21 2.14
CA ALA A 166 -1.49 -3.48 2.77
C ALA A 166 -2.39 -4.38 1.89
N PRO A 167 -3.21 -5.26 2.49
CA PRO A 167 -4.18 -6.07 1.76
C PRO A 167 -5.15 -5.24 0.93
N ILE A 168 -5.44 -5.69 -0.29
CA ILE A 168 -6.45 -5.11 -1.19
C ILE A 168 -7.81 -5.66 -0.79
N SER A 169 -8.79 -4.78 -0.51
CA SER A 169 -10.14 -5.14 -0.09
C SER A 169 -11.17 -4.20 -0.68
N ALA A 170 -12.41 -4.68 -0.87
CA ALA A 170 -13.53 -3.81 -1.26
C ALA A 170 -13.95 -2.83 -0.14
N LEU A 171 -13.52 -3.11 1.09
CA LEU A 171 -13.61 -2.25 2.26
C LEU A 171 -12.18 -1.90 2.69
N SER A 172 -11.74 -0.69 2.34
CA SER A 172 -10.42 -0.18 2.70
C SER A 172 -10.53 1.00 3.65
N LEU A 173 -10.46 0.73 4.95
CA LEU A 173 -10.58 1.74 6.01
C LEU A 173 -9.18 2.20 6.45
N ASN A 174 -8.94 3.51 6.50
CA ASN A 174 -7.67 4.08 6.95
C ASN A 174 -6.45 3.44 6.27
N ASP A 175 -6.46 3.38 4.93
CA ASP A 175 -5.43 2.73 4.11
C ASP A 175 -5.17 1.24 4.45
N ASN A 176 -6.11 0.57 5.13
CA ASN A 176 -5.93 -0.75 5.73
C ASN A 176 -4.71 -0.81 6.67
N CYS A 177 -4.49 0.28 7.39
CA CYS A 177 -3.36 0.50 8.27
C CYS A 177 -3.80 0.97 9.66
N ILE A 178 -2.89 0.75 10.61
CA ILE A 178 -2.87 1.42 11.90
C ILE A 178 -1.73 2.44 11.90
N ASP A 179 -2.06 3.62 12.38
CA ASP A 179 -1.11 4.70 12.65
C ASP A 179 -0.60 4.52 14.08
N PHE A 180 0.71 4.63 14.29
CA PHE A 180 1.35 4.55 15.59
C PHE A 180 2.04 5.88 15.84
N TYR A 181 1.58 6.63 16.85
CA TYR A 181 2.26 7.82 17.32
C TYR A 181 3.17 7.43 18.48
N VAL A 182 4.47 7.67 18.31
CA VAL A 182 5.52 7.19 19.21
C VAL A 182 6.23 8.38 19.83
N ASP A 183 6.15 8.47 21.15
CA ASP A 183 6.93 9.41 21.96
C ASP A 183 7.94 8.65 22.83
N PRO A 184 9.10 9.27 23.17
CA PRO A 184 9.97 8.70 24.16
C PRO A 184 9.29 8.55 25.52
N GLY A 185 9.62 7.44 26.19
CA GLY A 185 9.27 7.21 27.58
C GLY A 185 10.18 8.00 28.53
N LYS A 186 10.21 7.58 29.79
CA LYS A 186 11.31 7.97 30.69
C LYS A 186 12.52 7.10 30.38
N LEU A 187 13.73 7.57 30.68
CA LEU A 187 14.95 6.77 30.53
C LEU A 187 14.81 5.38 31.18
N GLY A 188 15.17 4.34 30.42
CA GLY A 188 15.03 2.93 30.80
C GLY A 188 13.61 2.38 30.77
N GLN A 189 12.61 3.15 30.32
CA GLN A 189 11.22 2.71 30.16
C GLN A 189 10.84 2.58 28.68
N PRO A 190 9.80 1.79 28.35
CA PRO A 190 9.31 1.71 26.97
C PRO A 190 8.83 3.05 26.42
N ALA A 191 8.90 3.18 25.10
CA ALA A 191 8.29 4.29 24.38
C ALA A 191 6.78 4.36 24.69
N LYS A 192 6.22 5.57 24.70
CA LYS A 192 4.78 5.75 24.78
C LYS A 192 4.24 5.63 23.36
N VAL A 193 3.31 4.69 23.15
CA VAL A 193 2.73 4.43 21.83
C VAL A 193 1.22 4.53 21.94
N THR A 194 0.63 5.41 21.14
CA THR A 194 -0.80 5.46 20.90
C THR A 194 -1.08 5.06 19.46
N ILE A 195 -2.27 4.53 19.21
CA ILE A 195 -2.67 4.06 17.87
C ILE A 195 -3.90 4.79 17.36
N PHE A 196 -4.04 4.83 16.05
CA PHE A 196 -5.26 5.27 15.38
C PHE A 196 -5.61 4.34 14.20
N PRO A 197 -6.87 3.91 14.05
CA PRO A 197 -7.94 4.02 15.05
C PRO A 197 -7.63 3.23 16.33
N GLN A 198 -8.21 3.68 17.44
CA GLN A 198 -8.18 2.91 18.69
C GLN A 198 -9.19 1.75 18.56
N THR A 199 -8.74 0.52 18.70
CA THR A 199 -9.58 -0.67 18.48
C THR A 199 -9.07 -1.89 19.23
N GLU A 200 -9.98 -2.81 19.58
CA GLU A 200 -9.62 -4.12 20.14
C GLU A 200 -9.14 -5.11 19.08
N TYR A 201 -9.25 -4.78 17.78
CA TYR A 201 -8.82 -5.65 16.70
C TYR A 201 -7.29 -5.86 16.62
N VAL A 202 -6.53 -5.03 17.33
CA VAL A 202 -5.07 -5.07 17.35
C VAL A 202 -4.53 -5.31 18.75
N GLN A 203 -3.43 -6.05 18.82
CA GLN A 203 -2.74 -6.32 20.08
C GLN A 203 -1.35 -5.72 20.02
N LEU A 204 -0.95 -5.04 21.10
CA LEU A 204 0.34 -4.35 21.19
C LEU A 204 1.22 -5.00 22.26
N VAL A 205 2.44 -5.38 21.87
CA VAL A 205 3.48 -5.83 22.78
C VAL A 205 4.65 -4.85 22.69
N ASN A 206 4.80 -4.02 23.72
CA ASN A 206 5.84 -3.00 23.75
C ASN A 206 7.05 -3.44 24.57
N GLN A 207 8.13 -3.74 23.87
CA GLN A 207 9.44 -4.17 24.37
C GLN A 207 10.52 -3.11 24.07
N SER A 208 10.14 -1.93 23.61
CA SER A 208 11.10 -0.86 23.35
C SER A 208 11.74 -0.34 24.63
N THR A 209 12.84 0.39 24.49
CA THR A 209 13.50 1.08 25.60
C THR A 209 13.85 2.51 25.21
N THR A 210 13.67 3.45 26.13
CA THR A 210 14.10 4.84 25.95
C THR A 210 15.52 5.02 26.48
N VAL A 211 16.43 5.52 25.64
CA VAL A 211 17.87 5.68 25.90
C VAL A 211 18.30 7.15 25.74
N ASN A 212 19.47 7.51 26.25
CA ASN A 212 20.01 8.89 26.18
C ASN A 212 21.19 9.03 25.20
N ASP A 213 21.66 7.95 24.58
CA ASP A 213 22.73 7.96 23.58
C ASP A 213 22.47 6.93 22.48
N THR A 214 23.36 6.89 21.48
CA THR A 214 23.24 5.97 20.33
C THR A 214 24.42 4.98 20.26
N ILE A 215 25.08 4.70 21.39
CA ILE A 215 26.13 3.69 21.45
C ILE A 215 25.46 2.32 21.33
N ASP A 216 25.88 1.50 20.36
CA ASP A 216 25.28 0.19 20.07
C ASP A 216 23.74 0.20 19.86
N PHE A 217 23.23 1.32 19.33
CA PHE A 217 21.80 1.61 19.20
C PHE A 217 21.01 0.53 18.45
N ASP A 218 20.05 -0.11 19.13
CA ASP A 218 19.10 -1.01 18.48
C ASP A 218 17.99 -0.20 17.81
N LYS A 219 17.82 -0.37 16.49
CA LYS A 219 16.90 0.49 15.73
C LYS A 219 15.46 0.23 16.15
N PHE A 220 14.78 1.28 16.59
CA PHE A 220 13.34 1.24 16.85
C PHE A 220 12.57 0.66 15.66
N LYS A 221 11.68 -0.28 15.94
CA LYS A 221 10.82 -0.91 14.95
C LYS A 221 9.48 -1.31 15.55
N ILE A 222 8.47 -1.26 14.69
CA ILE A 222 7.15 -1.83 14.91
C ILE A 222 6.96 -2.90 13.84
N ASP A 223 6.71 -4.13 14.25
CA ASP A 223 6.48 -5.26 13.34
C ASP A 223 5.14 -5.91 13.66
N ARG A 224 4.37 -6.25 12.62
CA ARG A 224 3.19 -7.12 12.76
C ARG A 224 3.62 -8.58 12.60
N ASN A 225 2.99 -9.49 13.35
CA ASN A 225 3.14 -10.92 13.12
C ASN A 225 2.45 -11.35 11.80
N TRP A 226 3.15 -11.01 10.71
CA TRP A 226 2.78 -11.23 9.31
C TRP A 226 2.67 -12.72 8.98
N SER A 227 3.70 -13.49 9.37
CA SER A 227 3.77 -14.93 9.09
C SER A 227 2.64 -15.71 9.78
N GLY A 228 2.29 -15.32 11.01
CA GLY A 228 1.15 -15.87 11.74
C GLY A 228 -0.20 -15.35 11.28
N ARG A 229 -0.24 -14.37 10.35
CA ARG A 229 -1.47 -13.72 9.87
C ARG A 229 -2.32 -13.18 11.01
N THR A 230 -1.68 -12.48 11.95
CA THR A 230 -2.37 -11.86 13.09
C THR A 230 -2.12 -10.37 13.11
N ASN A 231 -2.93 -9.65 13.89
CA ASN A 231 -2.78 -8.23 14.19
C ASN A 231 -2.06 -7.98 15.53
N LEU A 232 -1.13 -8.88 15.86
CA LEU A 232 -0.19 -8.70 16.96
C LEU A 232 0.98 -7.86 16.47
N PHE A 233 1.14 -6.66 17.02
CA PHE A 233 2.24 -5.76 16.75
C PHE A 233 3.24 -5.77 17.90
N THR A 234 4.51 -6.01 17.58
CA THR A 234 5.63 -5.94 18.52
C THR A 234 6.42 -4.68 18.26
N ILE A 235 6.55 -3.85 19.30
CA ILE A 235 7.35 -2.63 19.31
C ILE A 235 8.66 -2.96 20.02
N SER A 236 9.79 -2.73 19.39
CA SER A 236 11.11 -3.12 19.92
C SER A 236 12.20 -2.15 19.47
N GLY A 237 13.43 -2.34 19.97
CA GLY A 237 14.54 -1.42 19.76
C GLY A 237 14.47 -0.20 20.69
N GLU A 238 15.28 0.79 20.37
CA GLU A 238 15.57 1.92 21.25
C GLU A 238 15.12 3.24 20.65
N ILE A 239 14.67 4.16 21.49
CA ILE A 239 14.31 5.54 21.12
C ILE A 239 15.05 6.52 22.02
N LEU A 240 15.57 7.62 21.46
CA LEU A 240 16.23 8.66 22.24
C LEU A 240 15.21 9.42 23.10
N ASP A 241 15.55 9.72 24.35
CA ASP A 241 14.74 10.55 25.27
C ASP A 241 14.50 11.98 24.75
N THR A 242 15.37 12.45 23.87
CA THR A 242 15.29 13.74 23.16
C THR A 242 14.57 13.65 21.81
N ALA A 243 14.12 12.47 21.39
CA ALA A 243 13.39 12.30 20.15
C ALA A 243 12.07 13.08 20.19
N LYS A 244 11.68 13.61 19.03
CA LYS A 244 10.33 14.15 18.82
C LYS A 244 9.38 12.99 18.55
N THR A 245 8.08 13.25 18.70
CA THR A 245 7.03 12.33 18.25
C THR A 245 7.28 11.93 16.81
N ASP A 246 7.26 10.62 16.55
CA ASP A 246 7.34 10.04 15.21
C ASP A 246 6.09 9.22 14.91
N THR A 247 5.76 9.08 13.63
CA THR A 247 4.56 8.36 13.18
C THR A 247 4.96 7.19 12.31
N PHE A 248 4.48 6.00 12.65
CA PHE A 248 4.67 4.79 11.87
C PHE A 248 3.34 4.28 11.36
N TYR A 249 3.34 3.73 10.15
CA TYR A 249 2.16 3.11 9.54
C TYR A 249 2.44 1.63 9.33
N ARG A 250 1.51 0.77 9.75
CA ARG A 250 1.59 -0.67 9.48
C ARG A 250 0.26 -1.22 9.00
N ASN A 251 0.35 -2.12 8.03
CA ASN A 251 -0.83 -2.77 7.48
C ASN A 251 -1.52 -3.68 8.51
N ILE A 252 -2.80 -3.92 8.27
CA ILE A 252 -3.64 -4.84 9.03
C ILE A 252 -3.81 -6.16 8.27
N HIS A 253 -3.99 -7.28 8.96
CA HIS A 253 -4.52 -8.50 8.39
C HIS A 253 -6.06 -8.47 8.38
N ASP A 254 -6.64 -8.96 7.29
CA ASP A 254 -8.09 -9.04 7.09
C ASP A 254 -8.76 -7.66 7.25
N ALA A 255 -8.59 -6.86 6.21
CA ALA A 255 -9.06 -5.48 6.10
C ALA A 255 -10.59 -5.34 6.13
N ALA A 256 -11.31 -6.34 5.60
CA ALA A 256 -12.77 -6.36 5.66
C ALA A 256 -13.24 -6.53 7.12
N SER A 257 -12.69 -7.51 7.85
CA SER A 257 -12.99 -7.69 9.28
C SER A 257 -12.57 -6.49 10.10
N PHE A 258 -11.42 -5.86 9.80
CA PHE A 258 -11.01 -4.59 10.42
C PHE A 258 -12.11 -3.53 10.29
N THR A 259 -12.59 -3.28 9.07
CA THR A 259 -13.64 -2.28 8.83
C THR A 259 -14.94 -2.63 9.55
N GLY A 260 -15.34 -3.91 9.55
CA GLY A 260 -16.54 -4.39 10.23
C GLY A 260 -16.49 -4.23 11.75
N ILE A 261 -15.33 -4.49 12.35
CA ILE A 261 -15.12 -4.34 13.80
C ILE A 261 -15.14 -2.88 14.21
N ILE A 262 -14.40 -2.01 13.51
CA ILE A 262 -14.44 -0.56 13.78
C ILE A 262 -15.88 -0.03 13.62
N PHE A 263 -16.60 -0.45 12.59
CA PHE A 263 -17.99 -0.03 12.41
C PHE A 263 -18.89 -0.48 13.57
N SER A 264 -18.67 -1.69 14.10
CA SER A 264 -19.37 -2.20 15.28
C SER A 264 -19.04 -1.37 16.53
N GLU A 265 -17.76 -1.08 16.78
CA GLU A 265 -17.31 -0.23 17.90
C GLU A 265 -17.96 1.16 17.81
N LEU A 266 -17.98 1.78 16.63
CA LEU A 266 -18.64 3.07 16.39
C LEU A 266 -20.16 3.00 16.58
N LEU A 267 -20.82 1.91 16.14
CA LEU A 267 -22.25 1.72 16.40
C LEU A 267 -22.55 1.66 17.91
N GLU A 268 -21.71 0.96 18.67
CA GLU A 268 -21.85 0.86 20.12
C GLU A 268 -21.65 2.21 20.83
N GLU A 269 -20.68 3.01 20.39
CA GLU A 269 -20.49 4.39 20.88
C GLU A 269 -21.75 5.26 20.69
N HIS A 270 -22.52 5.00 19.62
CA HIS A 270 -23.78 5.70 19.34
C HIS A 270 -25.03 5.01 19.89
N GLY A 271 -24.87 3.95 20.70
CA GLY A 271 -25.95 3.27 21.41
C GLY A 271 -26.64 2.12 20.65
N THR A 272 -26.03 1.62 19.57
CA THR A 272 -26.48 0.44 18.84
C THR A 272 -25.62 -0.76 19.18
N THR A 273 -26.19 -1.78 19.84
CA THR A 273 -25.46 -3.01 20.15
C THR A 273 -25.46 -3.96 18.95
N VAL A 274 -24.30 -4.54 18.62
CA VAL A 274 -24.15 -5.57 17.60
C VAL A 274 -23.77 -6.89 18.29
N LYS A 275 -24.55 -7.96 18.09
CA LYS A 275 -24.25 -9.24 18.77
C LYS A 275 -23.22 -10.09 18.04
N ASN A 276 -23.24 -10.09 16.71
CA ASN A 276 -22.38 -10.92 15.88
C ASN A 276 -21.84 -10.11 14.70
N ILE A 277 -20.62 -10.40 14.27
CA ILE A 277 -20.01 -9.87 13.05
C ILE A 277 -19.60 -11.07 12.20
N LEU A 278 -20.09 -11.15 10.96
CA LEU A 278 -19.82 -12.29 10.06
C LEU A 278 -19.51 -11.80 8.64
N PRO A 279 -18.70 -12.52 7.86
CA PRO A 279 -18.59 -12.25 6.43
C PRO A 279 -19.93 -12.54 5.74
N GLY A 280 -20.28 -11.74 4.74
CA GLY A 280 -21.55 -11.86 4.01
C GLY A 280 -21.37 -11.68 2.51
N LYS A 281 -22.25 -12.29 1.71
CA LYS A 281 -22.29 -12.12 0.26
C LYS A 281 -23.65 -12.50 -0.32
N GLY A 282 -23.94 -12.05 -1.54
CA GLY A 282 -25.10 -12.52 -2.30
C GLY A 282 -26.45 -12.01 -1.79
N PHE A 283 -26.46 -10.95 -0.99
CA PHE A 283 -27.69 -10.33 -0.50
C PHE A 283 -28.47 -9.64 -1.63
N ILE A 284 -29.78 -9.87 -1.65
CA ILE A 284 -30.75 -9.30 -2.60
C ILE A 284 -31.89 -8.60 -1.84
N ASN A 285 -32.59 -7.68 -2.51
CA ASN A 285 -33.74 -6.95 -1.95
C ASN A 285 -33.44 -6.24 -0.62
N LEU A 286 -32.34 -5.48 -0.61
CA LEU A 286 -31.84 -4.78 0.56
C LEU A 286 -32.50 -3.40 0.72
N ASP A 287 -32.92 -3.07 1.94
CA ASP A 287 -33.29 -1.69 2.28
C ASP A 287 -32.03 -0.90 2.63
N THR A 288 -31.85 0.28 2.03
CA THR A 288 -30.62 1.08 2.20
C THR A 288 -30.83 2.12 3.28
N LEU A 289 -30.07 2.01 4.37
CA LEU A 289 -30.19 2.92 5.51
C LEU A 289 -29.35 4.19 5.35
N ALA A 290 -28.14 4.03 4.83
CA ALA A 290 -27.13 5.07 4.68
C ALA A 290 -26.13 4.70 3.58
N VAL A 291 -25.58 5.72 2.90
CA VAL A 291 -24.55 5.56 1.87
C VAL A 291 -23.54 6.67 2.02
N HIS A 292 -22.25 6.31 2.04
CA HIS A 292 -21.13 7.20 1.86
C HIS A 292 -20.73 7.19 0.38
N ILE A 293 -20.39 8.37 -0.16
CA ILE A 293 -19.92 8.55 -1.53
C ILE A 293 -18.56 9.24 -1.43
N SER A 294 -17.54 8.65 -2.06
CA SER A 294 -16.16 9.16 -2.04
C SER A 294 -16.01 10.48 -2.80
N ASP A 295 -14.81 11.06 -2.77
CA ASP A 295 -14.39 12.10 -3.70
C ASP A 295 -14.15 11.56 -5.13
N SER A 296 -13.97 12.46 -6.11
CA SER A 296 -13.71 12.08 -7.51
C SER A 296 -12.40 11.32 -7.64
N LEU A 297 -12.30 10.48 -8.67
CA LEU A 297 -10.99 10.03 -9.17
C LEU A 297 -10.10 11.19 -9.61
N LEU A 298 -10.67 12.22 -10.24
CA LEU A 298 -9.99 13.45 -10.60
C LEU A 298 -10.85 14.63 -10.13
N LEU A 299 -10.37 15.38 -9.13
CA LEU A 299 -11.08 16.52 -8.53
C LEU A 299 -11.69 17.47 -9.57
#